data_AF-A0A2E1MHM1-F1
#
_entry.id   AF-A0A2E1MHM1-F1
#
_cell.length_a   1.000
_cell.length_b   1.000
_cell.length_c   1.000
_cell.angle_alpha   90.00
_cell.angle_beta   90.00
_cell.angle_gamma   90.00
#
_symmetry.space_group_name_H-M   'P 1'
#
loop_
_entity.id
_entity.type
_entity.pdbx_description
1 polymer ?
#
loop_
_entity_poly.entity_id
_entity_poly.type
_entity_poly.pdbx_seq_one_letter_code
_entity_poly.pdbx_strand_id
1 'polypeptide(L)'
;MQILRISCLIFLHILILLHVYVFGDSVIGSVDFQEFFHSFIKSGIVNAGVILVLVAFLTTLIFGRFFCGWACHFGAIQELSWWILNKFNIRPKTINSKLTFILPAFILIYFYFTPNIIYAFQNPWYTPKINLAEPEIWAFLPGFIIATLTFFVDGFLIVFFLGRKGFCRFVCPWGAFLKIPNAFAMYKVRKTGNCINTNFCTTACPVAIDVSYEINNYNKVTNTNCTSCMLCINGCPSNALSYEFKNPLDENIKLKDYFYKNESFKHKKIKDLFRSIRDYDYIILFVTLIFSFCIDGLYGMGHFLSFGIGLISSIIIFQ
;
A
#
# COMPACT_ATOMS: atom_id res chain seq x y z
N MET A 1 2.76 -13.09 15.58
CA MET A 1 2.98 -12.00 14.60
C MET A 1 2.03 -10.80 14.73
N GLN A 2 0.72 -10.96 14.90
CA GLN A 2 -0.19 -9.79 14.92
C GLN A 2 0.02 -8.85 16.13
N ILE A 3 0.24 -9.40 17.33
CA ILE A 3 0.58 -8.61 18.53
C ILE A 3 1.85 -7.79 18.31
N LEU A 4 2.91 -8.42 17.78
CA LEU A 4 4.18 -7.75 17.47
C LEU A 4 4.01 -6.55 16.51
N ARG A 5 3.14 -6.68 15.51
CA ARG A 5 2.84 -5.58 14.57
C ARG A 5 2.15 -4.42 15.27
N ILE A 6 1.20 -4.72 16.15
CA ILE A 6 0.51 -3.70 16.96
C ILE A 6 1.50 -3.03 17.91
N SER A 7 2.33 -3.80 18.61
CA SER A 7 3.38 -3.26 19.50
C SER A 7 4.37 -2.38 18.76
N CYS A 8 4.82 -2.79 17.56
CA CYS A 8 5.72 -2.01 16.70
C CYS A 8 5.08 -0.67 16.30
N LEU A 9 3.81 -0.69 15.92
CA LEU A 9 3.07 0.52 15.55
C LEU A 9 2.91 1.47 16.74
N ILE A 10 2.50 0.96 17.91
CA ILE A 10 2.35 1.77 19.14
C ILE A 10 3.69 2.39 19.51
N PHE A 11 4.76 1.60 19.50
CA PHE A 11 6.11 2.08 19.78
C PHE A 11 6.53 3.21 18.82
N LEU A 12 6.27 3.05 17.52
CA LEU A 12 6.56 4.08 16.53
C LEU A 12 5.78 5.38 16.80
N HIS A 13 4.50 5.31 17.16
CA HIS A 13 3.72 6.51 17.48
C HIS A 13 4.22 7.19 18.75
N ILE A 14 4.62 6.42 19.77
CA ILE A 14 5.22 6.97 20.99
C ILE A 14 6.52 7.70 20.64
N LEU A 15 7.36 7.13 19.78
CA LEU A 15 8.58 7.80 19.32
C LEU A 15 8.28 9.09 18.55
N ILE A 16 7.29 9.09 17.65
CA ILE A 16 6.87 10.29 16.91
C ILE A 16 6.38 11.36 17.89
N LEU A 17 5.51 11.00 18.84
CA LEU A 17 4.99 11.94 19.84
C LEU A 17 6.09 12.50 20.74
N LEU A 18 7.02 11.64 21.20
CA LEU A 18 8.17 12.06 21.99
C LEU A 18 9.05 13.03 21.19
N HIS A 19 9.30 12.73 19.92
CA HIS A 19 10.08 13.59 19.04
C HIS A 19 9.45 14.97 18.86
N VAL A 20 8.15 15.02 18.54
CA VAL A 20 7.39 16.27 18.41
C VAL A 20 7.39 17.05 19.73
N TYR A 21 7.24 16.37 20.88
CA TYR A 21 7.22 17.01 22.19
C TYR A 21 8.58 17.60 22.60
N VAL A 22 9.69 16.94 22.27
CA VAL A 22 11.04 17.34 22.70
C VAL A 22 11.68 18.35 21.74
N PHE A 23 11.57 18.14 20.43
CA PHE A 23 12.31 18.91 19.42
C PHE A 23 11.45 19.94 18.68
N GLY A 24 10.11 19.78 18.73
CA GLY A 24 9.19 20.57 17.93
C GLY A 24 9.59 20.58 16.45
N ASP A 25 9.34 21.70 15.78
CA ASP A 25 9.60 21.87 14.34
C ASP A 25 11.02 22.41 14.04
N SER A 26 11.82 22.67 15.08
CA SER A 26 13.09 23.41 14.96
C SER A 26 14.24 22.59 14.35
N VAL A 27 14.15 21.26 14.42
CA VAL A 27 15.22 20.34 13.98
C VAL A 27 14.77 19.44 12.83
N ILE A 28 13.53 18.96 12.87
CA ILE A 28 12.97 18.05 11.89
C ILE A 28 11.58 18.56 11.51
N GLY A 29 11.39 18.81 10.22
CA GLY A 29 10.13 19.25 9.63
C GLY A 29 9.20 18.08 9.32
N SER A 30 8.38 18.24 8.29
CA SER A 30 7.45 17.21 7.82
C SER A 30 8.17 15.90 7.43
N VAL A 31 7.58 14.79 7.89
CA VAL A 31 8.05 13.43 7.58
C VAL A 31 6.97 12.69 6.77
N ASP A 32 6.65 13.23 5.59
CA ASP A 32 5.69 12.64 4.65
C ASP A 32 6.38 12.00 3.45
N PHE A 33 5.80 10.94 2.90
CA PHE A 33 6.21 10.35 1.63
C PHE A 33 6.04 11.32 0.45
N GLN A 34 5.13 12.30 0.56
CA GLN A 34 4.93 13.34 -0.44
C GLN A 34 6.16 14.23 -0.66
N GLU A 35 7.02 14.38 0.36
CA GLU A 35 8.22 15.24 0.30
C GLU A 35 9.20 14.86 -0.79
N PHE A 36 9.30 13.56 -1.10
CA PHE A 36 10.13 13.10 -2.21
C PHE A 36 9.72 13.72 -3.55
N PHE A 37 8.41 13.93 -3.74
CA PHE A 37 7.88 14.52 -4.96
C PHE A 37 7.85 16.04 -4.88
N HIS A 38 7.34 16.57 -3.77
CA HIS A 38 7.14 18.01 -3.61
C HIS A 38 8.41 18.78 -3.29
N SER A 39 9.32 18.26 -2.47
CA SER A 39 10.51 18.99 -2.04
C SER A 39 11.73 18.61 -2.87
N PHE A 40 11.94 17.31 -3.11
CA PHE A 40 13.08 16.87 -3.91
C PHE A 40 12.86 17.02 -5.42
N ILE A 41 11.84 16.38 -6.02
CA ILE A 41 11.63 16.47 -7.49
C ILE A 41 11.35 17.91 -7.94
N LYS A 42 10.45 18.62 -7.26
CA LYS A 42 10.04 19.99 -7.63
C LYS A 42 11.14 21.04 -7.41
N SER A 43 11.86 20.97 -6.29
CA SER A 43 12.70 22.08 -5.79
C SER A 43 14.14 21.70 -5.42
N GLY A 44 14.51 20.42 -5.51
CA GLY A 44 15.85 19.94 -5.19
C GLY A 44 16.19 19.97 -3.70
N ILE A 45 15.20 20.02 -2.81
CA ILE A 45 15.43 20.07 -1.36
C ILE A 45 15.41 18.64 -0.79
N VAL A 46 16.45 18.29 -0.04
CA VAL A 46 16.56 17.06 0.73
C VAL A 46 16.22 17.36 2.19
N ASN A 47 14.99 17.04 2.57
CA ASN A 47 14.48 17.18 3.93
C ASN A 47 14.27 15.82 4.62
N ALA A 48 13.68 15.85 5.82
CA ALA A 48 13.42 14.66 6.61
C ALA A 48 12.52 13.64 5.89
N GLY A 49 11.45 14.08 5.22
CA GLY A 49 10.58 13.19 4.44
C GLY A 49 11.26 12.57 3.21
N VAL A 50 12.14 13.30 2.52
CA VAL A 50 12.96 12.73 1.43
C VAL A 50 13.86 11.61 1.95
N ILE A 51 14.51 11.84 3.10
CA ILE A 51 15.34 10.82 3.76
C ILE A 51 14.47 9.61 4.16
N LEU A 52 13.27 9.82 4.71
CA LEU A 52 12.34 8.73 5.01
C LEU A 52 12.04 7.89 3.76
N VAL A 53 11.75 8.51 2.61
CA VAL A 53 11.45 7.79 1.37
C VAL A 53 12.65 7.00 0.87
N LEU A 54 13.85 7.57 0.93
CA LEU A 54 15.09 6.87 0.55
C LEU A 54 15.34 5.66 1.46
N VAL A 55 15.19 5.83 2.78
CA VAL A 55 15.29 4.73 3.75
C VAL A 55 14.20 3.69 3.50
N ALA A 56 12.95 4.10 3.25
CA ALA A 56 11.85 3.20 2.94
C ALA A 56 12.10 2.42 1.63
N PHE A 57 12.71 3.06 0.63
CA PHE A 57 13.08 2.41 -0.63
C PHE A 57 14.19 1.38 -0.42
N LEU A 58 15.28 1.75 0.27
CA LEU A 58 16.40 0.85 0.56
C LEU A 58 15.99 -0.33 1.45
N THR A 59 15.23 -0.06 2.51
CA THR A 59 14.67 -1.14 3.35
C THR A 59 13.70 -2.00 2.57
N THR A 60 12.99 -1.45 1.57
CA THR A 60 12.14 -2.24 0.67
C THR A 60 12.94 -3.12 -0.28
N LEU A 61 14.12 -2.71 -0.73
CA LEU A 61 15.00 -3.57 -1.52
C LEU A 61 15.55 -4.75 -0.69
N ILE A 62 15.75 -4.56 0.61
CA ILE A 62 16.26 -5.63 1.47
C ILE A 62 15.09 -6.52 1.93
N PHE A 63 14.10 -5.94 2.62
CA PHE A 63 13.03 -6.66 3.32
C PHE A 63 11.70 -6.71 2.54
N GLY A 64 11.65 -6.25 1.30
CA GLY A 64 10.38 -6.02 0.62
C GLY A 64 9.55 -4.97 1.35
N ARG A 65 8.24 -4.88 1.07
CA ARG A 65 7.38 -3.81 1.61
C ARG A 65 7.00 -3.98 3.09
N PHE A 66 8.00 -4.24 3.94
CA PHE A 66 7.89 -4.39 5.38
C PHE A 66 7.26 -3.16 6.03
N PHE A 67 7.64 -1.94 5.61
CA PHE A 67 7.05 -0.70 6.12
C PHE A 67 5.51 -0.69 6.01
N CYS A 68 4.96 -1.08 4.86
CA CYS A 68 3.51 -1.18 4.64
C CYS A 68 2.82 -2.25 5.52
N GLY A 69 3.59 -3.25 5.97
CA GLY A 69 3.12 -4.31 6.86
C GLY A 69 3.19 -3.95 8.34
N TRP A 70 4.20 -3.18 8.76
CA TRP A 70 4.58 -3.06 10.17
C TRP A 70 4.52 -1.65 10.75
N ALA A 71 4.72 -0.62 9.93
CA ALA A 71 4.85 0.77 10.38
C ALA A 71 3.77 1.71 9.81
N CYS A 72 3.10 1.31 8.73
CA CYS A 72 2.14 2.19 8.05
C CYS A 72 0.83 2.38 8.82
N HIS A 73 0.56 3.62 9.20
CA HIS A 73 -0.66 4.10 9.87
C HIS A 73 -1.95 3.76 9.11
N PHE A 74 -2.00 4.03 7.79
CA PHE A 74 -3.14 3.64 6.94
C PHE A 74 -3.38 2.14 6.92
N GLY A 75 -2.30 1.34 6.96
CA GLY A 75 -2.39 -0.11 7.03
C GLY A 75 -2.96 -0.60 8.35
N ALA A 76 -2.63 0.07 9.45
CA ALA A 76 -3.15 -0.23 10.77
C ALA A 76 -4.63 0.07 10.91
N ILE A 77 -5.08 1.25 10.45
CA ILE A 77 -6.49 1.63 10.48
C ILE A 77 -7.35 0.63 9.70
N GLN A 78 -6.91 0.21 8.50
CA GLN A 78 -7.65 -0.79 7.73
C GLN A 78 -7.68 -2.17 8.39
N GLU A 79 -6.66 -2.54 9.17
CA GLU A 79 -6.69 -3.77 9.96
C GLU A 79 -7.59 -3.67 11.18
N LEU A 80 -7.64 -2.49 11.82
CA LEU A 80 -8.60 -2.20 12.87
C LEU A 80 -10.03 -2.27 12.32
N SER A 81 -10.31 -1.62 11.19
CA SER A 81 -11.61 -1.69 10.51
C SER A 81 -11.99 -3.14 10.19
N TRP A 82 -11.06 -3.93 9.65
CA TRP A 82 -11.30 -5.36 9.41
C TRP A 82 -11.60 -6.15 10.69
N TRP A 83 -10.89 -5.89 11.78
CA TRP A 83 -11.16 -6.52 13.08
C TRP A 83 -12.55 -6.15 13.61
N ILE A 84 -12.92 -4.86 13.55
CA ILE A 84 -14.25 -4.37 13.95
C ILE A 84 -15.35 -5.08 13.15
N LEU A 85 -15.24 -5.11 11.82
CA LEU A 85 -16.24 -5.75 10.96
C LEU A 85 -16.41 -7.24 11.29
N ASN A 86 -15.32 -7.98 11.50
CA ASN A 86 -15.40 -9.38 11.90
C ASN A 86 -16.06 -9.58 13.27
N LYS A 87 -15.83 -8.66 14.22
CA LYS A 87 -16.48 -8.70 15.53
C LYS A 87 -18.00 -8.53 15.42
N PHE A 88 -18.47 -7.75 14.44
CA PHE A 88 -19.89 -7.63 14.09
C PHE A 88 -20.38 -8.74 13.13
N ASN A 89 -19.61 -9.80 12.91
CA ASN A 89 -19.91 -10.88 11.95
C ASN A 89 -20.11 -10.41 10.49
N ILE A 90 -19.63 -9.22 10.15
CA ILE A 90 -19.61 -8.71 8.78
C ILE A 90 -18.30 -9.18 8.15
N ARG A 91 -18.40 -9.99 7.09
CA ARG A 91 -17.25 -10.52 6.35
C ARG A 91 -17.27 -10.02 4.91
N PRO A 92 -16.76 -8.81 4.64
CA PRO A 92 -16.70 -8.29 3.28
C PRO A 92 -15.92 -9.24 2.35
N LYS A 93 -16.48 -9.52 1.18
CA LYS A 93 -15.76 -10.25 0.13
C LYS A 93 -14.64 -9.37 -0.40
N THR A 94 -13.45 -9.95 -0.52
CA THR A 94 -12.30 -9.17 -0.98
C THR A 94 -12.32 -9.06 -2.50
N ILE A 95 -12.40 -7.84 -3.02
CA ILE A 95 -12.51 -7.62 -4.46
C ILE A 95 -11.19 -7.90 -5.14
N ASN A 96 -11.22 -8.61 -6.25
CA ASN A 96 -10.07 -8.96 -7.07
C ASN A 96 -10.21 -8.34 -8.46
N SER A 97 -9.22 -7.53 -8.84
CA SER A 97 -9.27 -6.63 -10.00
C SER A 97 -7.87 -6.18 -10.43
N LYS A 98 -7.69 -5.89 -11.72
CA LYS A 98 -6.46 -5.29 -12.26
C LYS A 98 -6.29 -3.83 -11.84
N LEU A 99 -7.36 -3.17 -11.37
CA LEU A 99 -7.32 -1.79 -10.88
C LEU A 99 -6.36 -1.61 -9.70
N THR A 100 -6.06 -2.69 -8.97
CA THR A 100 -5.05 -2.69 -7.90
C THR A 100 -3.64 -2.30 -8.36
N PHE A 101 -3.37 -2.33 -9.67
CA PHE A 101 -2.13 -1.81 -10.26
C PHE A 101 -2.36 -0.49 -11.00
N ILE A 102 -3.45 -0.40 -11.77
CA ILE A 102 -3.70 0.71 -12.69
C ILE A 102 -4.02 2.00 -11.91
N LEU A 103 -4.98 1.95 -10.97
CA LEU A 103 -5.48 3.15 -10.30
C LEU A 103 -4.41 3.78 -9.37
N PRO A 104 -3.70 3.04 -8.50
CA PRO A 104 -2.61 3.62 -7.70
C PRO A 104 -1.48 4.22 -8.55
N ALA A 105 -1.14 3.59 -9.68
CA ALA A 105 -0.12 4.10 -10.59
C ALA A 105 -0.59 5.38 -11.29
N PHE A 106 -1.86 5.43 -11.70
CA PHE A 106 -2.47 6.65 -12.26
C PHE A 106 -2.41 7.80 -11.25
N ILE A 107 -2.85 7.58 -10.00
CA ILE A 107 -2.82 8.61 -8.94
C ILE A 107 -1.38 9.08 -8.69
N LEU A 108 -0.43 8.16 -8.57
CA LEU A 108 0.99 8.46 -8.38
C LEU A 108 1.53 9.34 -9.53
N ILE A 109 1.26 8.98 -10.78
CA ILE A 109 1.78 9.71 -11.93
C ILE A 109 1.09 11.07 -12.05
N TYR A 110 -0.25 11.09 -12.03
CA TYR A 110 -1.04 12.28 -12.30
C TYR A 110 -0.90 13.37 -11.23
N PHE A 111 -0.98 13.02 -9.94
CA PHE A 111 -0.94 14.01 -8.85
C PHE A 111 0.45 14.28 -8.30
N TYR A 112 1.38 13.33 -8.39
CA TYR A 112 2.69 13.47 -7.74
C TYR A 112 3.85 13.62 -8.71
N PHE A 113 3.96 12.83 -9.77
CA PHE A 113 5.07 12.98 -10.72
C PHE A 113 4.84 14.14 -11.69
N THR A 114 3.74 14.14 -12.43
CA THR A 114 3.49 15.08 -13.54
C THR A 114 3.61 16.55 -13.12
N PRO A 115 2.88 17.06 -12.11
CA PRO A 115 2.95 18.48 -11.76
C PRO A 115 4.32 18.90 -11.22
N ASN A 116 4.98 18.06 -10.42
CA ASN A 116 6.27 18.37 -9.83
C ASN A 116 7.40 18.33 -10.87
N ILE A 117 7.35 17.40 -11.83
CA ILE A 117 8.30 17.34 -12.95
C ILE A 117 8.10 18.54 -13.88
N ILE A 118 6.85 18.87 -14.26
CA ILE A 118 6.57 20.03 -15.12
C ILE A 118 7.10 21.31 -14.46
N TYR A 119 6.86 21.48 -13.16
CA TYR A 119 7.37 22.63 -12.42
C TYR A 119 8.90 22.67 -12.40
N ALA A 120 9.56 21.53 -12.16
CA ALA A 120 11.03 21.45 -12.15
C ALA A 120 11.64 21.76 -13.52
N PHE A 121 10.97 21.39 -14.62
CA PHE A 121 11.40 21.79 -15.98
C PHE A 121 11.26 23.30 -16.22
N GLN A 122 10.22 23.93 -15.68
CA GLN A 122 10.00 25.37 -15.79
C GLN A 122 10.94 26.18 -14.87
N ASN A 123 11.29 25.62 -13.71
CA ASN A 123 12.13 26.23 -12.69
C ASN A 123 13.28 25.28 -12.32
N PRO A 124 14.29 25.12 -13.20
CA PRO A 124 15.35 24.15 -13.00
C PRO A 124 16.19 24.48 -11.77
N TRP A 125 16.43 23.46 -10.96
CA TRP A 125 17.37 23.49 -9.85
C TRP A 125 18.58 22.61 -10.20
N TYR A 126 19.78 23.06 -9.85
CA TYR A 126 21.04 22.41 -10.27
C TYR A 126 21.78 21.73 -9.13
N THR A 127 21.60 22.22 -7.90
CA THR A 127 22.30 21.69 -6.71
C THR A 127 21.28 21.32 -5.65
N PRO A 128 21.29 20.08 -5.15
CA PRO A 128 20.39 19.68 -4.09
C PRO A 128 20.78 20.40 -2.79
N LYS A 129 19.80 21.01 -2.12
CA LYS A 129 20.00 21.69 -0.83
C LYS A 129 19.51 20.78 0.28
N ILE A 130 20.26 20.68 1.38
CA ILE A 130 19.83 19.90 2.54
C ILE A 130 19.18 20.86 3.53
N ASN A 131 17.90 20.64 3.84
CA ASN A 131 17.20 21.37 4.89
C ASN A 131 16.20 20.43 5.58
N LEU A 132 16.53 20.01 6.81
CA LEU A 132 15.74 19.00 7.53
C LEU A 132 14.50 19.56 8.20
N ALA A 133 14.47 20.87 8.48
CA ALA A 133 13.36 21.53 9.19
C ALA A 133 12.25 22.03 8.25
N GLU A 134 12.51 22.10 6.95
CA GLU A 134 11.53 22.57 5.96
C GLU A 134 10.78 21.42 5.28
N PRO A 135 9.46 21.53 5.09
CA PRO A 135 8.53 22.49 5.74
C PRO A 135 8.12 22.04 7.16
N GLU A 136 7.33 22.85 7.85
CA GLU A 136 6.80 22.56 9.19
C GLU A 136 6.13 21.18 9.26
N ILE A 137 6.15 20.54 10.45
CA ILE A 137 5.69 19.15 10.64
C ILE A 137 4.26 18.93 10.12
N TRP A 138 3.42 19.96 10.20
CA TRP A 138 1.99 19.88 9.87
C TRP A 138 1.65 20.37 8.45
N ALA A 139 2.64 20.77 7.65
CA ALA A 139 2.40 21.42 6.34
C ALA A 139 1.56 20.59 5.36
N PHE A 140 1.63 19.26 5.44
CA PHE A 140 0.89 18.34 4.58
C PHE A 140 -0.27 17.62 5.28
N LEU A 141 -0.50 17.87 6.57
CA LEU A 141 -1.62 17.28 7.25
C LEU A 141 -2.91 18.01 6.85
N PRO A 142 -3.90 17.32 6.25
CA PRO A 142 -5.17 17.95 5.96
C PRO A 142 -5.84 18.40 7.26
N GLY A 143 -6.64 19.48 7.20
CA GLY A 143 -7.38 19.95 8.36
C GLY A 143 -8.21 18.84 9.02
N PHE A 144 -8.44 18.95 10.33
CA PHE A 144 -9.03 17.89 11.17
C PHE A 144 -10.27 17.20 10.57
N ILE A 145 -11.17 17.98 9.95
CA ILE A 145 -12.39 17.47 9.32
C ILE A 145 -12.04 16.56 8.13
N ILE A 146 -11.20 17.03 7.21
CA ILE A 146 -10.80 16.27 6.02
C ILE A 146 -9.99 15.04 6.44
N ALA A 147 -9.08 15.18 7.41
CA ALA A 147 -8.32 14.06 7.95
C ALA A 147 -9.25 12.96 8.50
N THR A 148 -10.23 13.34 9.33
CA THR A 148 -11.20 12.42 9.92
C THR A 148 -12.04 11.73 8.85
N LEU A 149 -12.55 12.49 7.87
CA LEU A 149 -13.30 11.92 6.75
C LEU A 149 -12.45 10.97 5.91
N THR A 150 -11.20 11.33 5.63
CA THR A 150 -10.24 10.49 4.90
C THR A 150 -10.05 9.16 5.63
N PHE A 151 -9.76 9.19 6.93
CA PHE A 151 -9.61 7.95 7.70
C PHE A 151 -10.89 7.13 7.81
N PHE A 152 -12.06 7.78 7.85
CA PHE A 152 -13.33 7.07 7.85
C PHE A 152 -13.63 6.39 6.50
N VAL A 153 -13.48 7.11 5.39
CA VAL A 153 -13.75 6.58 4.05
C VAL A 153 -12.68 5.58 3.63
N ASP A 154 -11.41 5.97 3.64
CA ASP A 154 -10.28 5.16 3.17
C ASP A 154 -9.80 4.13 4.19
N GLY A 155 -10.22 4.25 5.45
CA GLY A 155 -9.99 3.25 6.48
C GLY A 155 -11.14 2.26 6.60
N PHE A 156 -12.34 2.75 6.89
CA PHE A 156 -13.50 1.92 7.23
C PHE A 156 -14.37 1.58 6.03
N LEU A 157 -14.91 2.57 5.30
CA LEU A 157 -15.84 2.30 4.20
C LEU A 157 -15.20 1.49 3.07
N ILE A 158 -13.97 1.81 2.69
CA ILE A 158 -13.28 1.05 1.65
C ILE A 158 -13.08 -0.40 2.06
N VAL A 159 -12.84 -0.69 3.34
CA VAL A 159 -12.69 -2.07 3.83
C VAL A 159 -14.04 -2.78 3.86
N PHE A 160 -15.11 -2.05 4.17
CA PHE A 160 -16.48 -2.56 4.12
C PHE A 160 -16.90 -2.98 2.71
N PHE A 161 -16.58 -2.18 1.68
CA PHE A 161 -17.01 -2.47 0.30
C PHE A 161 -16.01 -3.30 -0.51
N LEU A 162 -14.69 -3.07 -0.36
CA LEU A 162 -13.65 -3.70 -1.17
C LEU A 162 -12.91 -4.84 -0.47
N GLY A 163 -13.12 -4.99 0.84
CA GLY A 163 -12.49 -5.99 1.68
C GLY A 163 -11.15 -5.55 2.27
N ARG A 164 -10.44 -6.52 2.85
CA ARG A 164 -9.24 -6.26 3.67
C ARG A 164 -8.16 -5.51 2.87
N LYS A 165 -7.62 -4.46 3.50
CA LYS A 165 -6.63 -3.53 2.93
C LYS A 165 -7.03 -2.90 1.57
N GLY A 166 -8.30 -2.58 1.38
CA GLY A 166 -8.83 -1.96 0.15
C GLY A 166 -8.04 -0.72 -0.32
N PHE A 167 -7.81 0.27 0.55
CA PHE A 167 -7.07 1.49 0.19
C PHE A 167 -5.63 1.20 -0.22
N CYS A 168 -4.92 0.35 0.54
CA CYS A 168 -3.52 -0.01 0.20
C CYS A 168 -3.40 -0.73 -1.16
N ARG A 169 -4.49 -1.33 -1.64
CA ARG A 169 -4.53 -2.08 -2.90
C ARG A 169 -4.95 -1.20 -4.07
N PHE A 170 -5.94 -0.33 -3.90
CA PHE A 170 -6.58 0.38 -5.02
C PHE A 170 -6.29 1.87 -5.10
N VAL A 171 -5.93 2.54 -3.99
CA VAL A 171 -5.82 4.01 -3.97
C VAL A 171 -4.41 4.47 -3.61
N CYS A 172 -3.72 3.79 -2.69
CA CYS A 172 -2.44 4.25 -2.14
C CYS A 172 -1.32 4.41 -3.20
N PRO A 173 -0.87 5.65 -3.52
CA PRO A 173 0.17 5.89 -4.53
C PRO A 173 1.55 5.43 -4.05
N TRP A 174 1.84 5.58 -2.75
CA TRP A 174 3.09 5.10 -2.13
C TRP A 174 3.21 3.60 -2.20
N GLY A 175 2.05 2.92 -2.12
CA GLY A 175 1.97 1.49 -2.35
C GLY A 175 2.40 1.12 -3.76
N ALA A 176 2.05 1.90 -4.78
CA ALA A 176 2.49 1.70 -6.17
C ALA A 176 3.99 1.98 -6.32
N PHE A 177 4.48 3.09 -5.77
CA PHE A 177 5.88 3.48 -5.82
C PHE A 177 6.80 2.38 -5.26
N LEU A 178 6.44 1.83 -4.09
CA LEU A 178 7.23 0.78 -3.44
C LEU A 178 7.07 -0.62 -4.07
N LYS A 179 6.18 -0.83 -5.06
CA LYS A 179 6.13 -2.11 -5.81
C LYS A 179 7.39 -2.34 -6.63
N ILE A 180 8.03 -1.27 -7.10
CA ILE A 180 9.25 -1.31 -7.92
C ILE A 180 10.40 -1.96 -7.13
N PRO A 181 10.86 -1.40 -6.00
CA PRO A 181 11.91 -2.02 -5.20
C PRO A 181 11.47 -3.39 -4.65
N ASN A 182 10.18 -3.61 -4.37
CA ASN A 182 9.69 -4.90 -3.90
C ASN A 182 9.82 -6.03 -4.94
N ALA A 183 9.80 -5.69 -6.23
CA ALA A 183 10.06 -6.65 -7.29
C ALA A 183 11.47 -7.25 -7.10
N PHE A 184 12.45 -6.40 -6.76
CA PHE A 184 13.85 -6.78 -6.56
C PHE A 184 14.21 -7.08 -5.10
N ALA A 185 13.21 -7.23 -4.22
CA ALA A 185 13.47 -7.47 -2.81
C ALA A 185 14.24 -8.77 -2.56
N MET A 186 15.28 -8.71 -1.72
CA MET A 186 16.15 -9.86 -1.41
C MET A 186 15.46 -10.87 -0.48
N TYR A 187 14.83 -10.39 0.59
CA TYR A 187 14.03 -11.23 1.47
C TYR A 187 12.59 -11.34 0.96
N LYS A 188 12.15 -12.58 0.72
CA LYS A 188 10.77 -12.88 0.31
C LYS A 188 10.24 -14.10 1.06
N VAL A 189 8.91 -14.25 1.04
CA VAL A 189 8.26 -15.47 1.53
C VAL A 189 8.48 -16.58 0.50
N ARG A 190 9.10 -17.67 0.93
CA ARG A 190 9.55 -18.80 0.09
C ARG A 190 8.99 -20.12 0.59
N LYS A 191 8.85 -21.07 -0.33
CA LYS A 191 8.48 -22.46 -0.01
C LYS A 191 9.75 -23.22 0.34
N THR A 192 9.85 -23.66 1.58
CA THR A 192 11.02 -24.41 2.10
C THR A 192 10.65 -25.77 2.64
N GLY A 193 9.41 -25.94 3.09
CA GLY A 193 8.87 -27.24 3.48
C GLY A 193 7.84 -27.78 2.49
N ASN A 194 7.30 -28.94 2.84
CA ASN A 194 6.24 -29.59 2.07
C ASN A 194 4.89 -28.93 2.30
N CYS A 195 4.29 -28.42 1.21
CA CYS A 195 2.97 -27.80 1.25
C CYS A 195 1.87 -28.87 1.12
N ILE A 196 0.95 -28.91 2.08
CA ILE A 196 -0.22 -29.80 2.08
C ILE A 196 -1.48 -29.16 1.45
N ASN A 197 -1.34 -28.03 0.74
CA ASN A 197 -2.41 -27.34 0.00
C ASN A 197 -3.69 -27.03 0.83
N THR A 198 -3.52 -26.63 2.10
CA THR A 198 -4.64 -26.16 2.94
C THR A 198 -5.20 -24.81 2.50
N ASN A 199 -4.42 -24.00 1.77
CA ASN A 199 -4.71 -22.63 1.35
C ASN A 199 -4.89 -21.62 2.50
N PHE A 200 -4.48 -21.97 3.72
CA PHE A 200 -4.51 -21.05 4.86
C PHE A 200 -3.76 -19.75 4.56
N CYS A 201 -2.60 -19.84 3.91
CA CYS A 201 -1.77 -18.69 3.55
C CYS A 201 -2.50 -17.67 2.66
N THR A 202 -3.34 -18.13 1.74
CA THR A 202 -4.18 -17.28 0.88
C THR A 202 -5.28 -16.59 1.70
N THR A 203 -5.98 -17.32 2.57
CA THR A 203 -7.02 -16.76 3.45
C THR A 203 -6.45 -15.76 4.47
N ALA A 204 -5.24 -16.01 4.98
CA ALA A 204 -4.58 -15.13 5.95
C ALA A 204 -4.02 -13.85 5.32
N CYS A 205 -3.80 -13.83 3.99
CA CYS A 205 -3.14 -12.74 3.30
C CYS A 205 -4.00 -11.46 3.29
N PRO A 206 -3.55 -10.36 3.93
CA PRO A 206 -4.38 -9.17 4.09
C PRO A 206 -4.54 -8.37 2.80
N VAL A 207 -3.70 -8.61 1.79
CA VAL A 207 -3.68 -7.89 0.51
C VAL A 207 -4.23 -8.72 -0.65
N ALA A 208 -4.94 -9.81 -0.35
CA ALA A 208 -5.61 -10.66 -1.35
C ALA A 208 -4.65 -11.27 -2.39
N ILE A 209 -3.56 -11.87 -1.93
CA ILE A 209 -2.66 -12.64 -2.80
C ILE A 209 -3.01 -14.11 -2.67
N ASP A 210 -3.09 -14.81 -3.80
CA ASP A 210 -3.19 -16.27 -3.81
C ASP A 210 -1.81 -16.89 -3.53
N VAL A 211 -1.40 -16.80 -2.25
CA VAL A 211 -0.08 -17.25 -1.79
C VAL A 211 0.13 -18.74 -2.11
N SER A 212 -0.91 -19.56 -1.94
CA SER A 212 -0.85 -20.99 -2.23
C SER A 212 -0.54 -21.29 -3.70
N TYR A 213 -1.13 -20.52 -4.62
CA TYR A 213 -0.82 -20.61 -6.05
C TYR A 213 0.62 -20.18 -6.34
N GLU A 214 1.08 -19.06 -5.77
CA GLU A 214 2.42 -18.53 -6.07
C GLU A 214 3.55 -19.44 -5.57
N ILE A 215 3.44 -19.94 -4.34
CA ILE A 215 4.48 -20.78 -3.73
C ILE A 215 4.60 -22.14 -4.43
N ASN A 216 3.53 -22.67 -5.00
CA ASN A 216 3.54 -23.97 -5.67
C ASN A 216 4.01 -23.88 -7.12
N ASN A 217 3.85 -22.72 -7.77
CA ASN A 217 4.29 -22.52 -9.16
C ASN A 217 5.66 -21.86 -9.28
N TYR A 218 6.06 -21.03 -8.31
CA TYR A 218 7.28 -20.22 -8.37
C TYR A 218 8.22 -20.43 -7.18
N ASN A 219 7.88 -21.30 -6.22
CA ASN A 219 8.61 -21.52 -4.96
C ASN A 219 8.77 -20.26 -4.08
N LYS A 220 8.10 -19.16 -4.41
CA LYS A 220 8.10 -17.90 -3.67
C LYS A 220 6.87 -17.07 -3.99
N VAL A 221 6.56 -16.12 -3.13
CA VAL A 221 5.57 -15.07 -3.42
C VAL A 221 6.22 -14.04 -4.37
N THR A 222 5.76 -14.00 -5.61
CA THR A 222 6.28 -13.10 -6.64
C THR A 222 5.53 -11.77 -6.66
N ASN A 223 4.27 -11.74 -6.22
CA ASN A 223 3.41 -10.56 -6.35
C ASN A 223 3.91 -9.36 -5.55
N THR A 224 4.10 -8.24 -6.24
CA THR A 224 4.66 -6.99 -5.69
C THR A 224 3.70 -6.26 -4.75
N ASN A 225 2.44 -6.69 -4.65
CA ASN A 225 1.52 -6.26 -3.60
C ASN A 225 1.86 -6.86 -2.22
N CYS A 226 2.74 -7.86 -2.14
CA CYS A 226 3.13 -8.46 -0.87
C CYS A 226 3.70 -7.39 0.07
N THR A 227 3.13 -7.28 1.26
CA THR A 227 3.50 -6.29 2.30
C THR A 227 4.46 -6.85 3.35
N SER A 228 5.13 -7.98 3.05
CA SER A 228 6.07 -8.65 3.97
C SER A 228 5.58 -8.65 5.42
N CYS A 229 4.33 -9.09 5.65
CA CYS A 229 3.67 -9.06 6.96
C CYS A 229 3.77 -10.40 7.73
N MET A 230 4.29 -11.45 7.08
CA MET A 230 4.52 -12.80 7.61
C MET A 230 3.29 -13.52 8.21
N LEU A 231 2.07 -13.00 7.99
CA LEU A 231 0.83 -13.67 8.45
C LEU A 231 0.64 -15.04 7.80
N CYS A 232 1.07 -15.21 6.55
CA CYS A 232 1.01 -16.48 5.83
C CYS A 232 1.95 -17.56 6.39
N ILE A 233 3.06 -17.15 7.03
CA ILE A 233 4.04 -18.06 7.66
C ILE A 233 3.53 -18.52 9.02
N ASN A 234 3.15 -17.57 9.88
CA ASN A 234 2.86 -17.82 11.29
C ASN A 234 1.70 -18.79 11.57
N GLY A 235 0.77 -18.97 10.62
CA GLY A 235 -0.36 -19.89 10.79
C GLY A 235 -0.34 -21.08 9.83
N CYS A 236 0.76 -21.32 9.10
CA CYS A 236 0.85 -22.43 8.17
C CYS A 236 0.93 -23.77 8.92
N PRO A 237 -0.04 -24.70 8.80
CA PRO A 237 -0.04 -25.93 9.60
C PRO A 237 1.13 -26.88 9.32
N SER A 238 1.70 -26.83 8.12
CA SER A 238 2.82 -27.68 7.69
C SER A 238 4.17 -26.98 7.74
N ASN A 239 4.23 -25.75 8.28
CA ASN A 239 5.46 -24.93 8.30
C ASN A 239 6.19 -24.88 6.94
N ALA A 240 5.44 -24.88 5.83
CA ALA A 240 6.02 -24.98 4.49
C ALA A 240 6.64 -23.67 3.99
N LEU A 241 6.46 -22.57 4.74
CA LEU A 241 6.83 -21.23 4.34
C LEU A 241 7.82 -20.63 5.33
N SER A 242 8.88 -20.02 4.81
CA SER A 242 9.83 -19.22 5.56
C SER A 242 10.06 -17.88 4.87
N TYR A 243 10.62 -16.92 5.61
CA TYR A 243 11.00 -15.62 5.09
C TYR A 243 12.52 -15.58 4.97
N GLU A 244 13.02 -15.73 3.75
CA GLU A 244 14.43 -16.03 3.48
C GLU A 244 15.03 -15.10 2.46
N PHE A 245 16.31 -14.80 2.70
CA PHE A 245 17.18 -14.09 1.79
C PHE A 245 17.55 -14.99 0.61
N LYS A 246 17.42 -14.46 -0.60
CA LYS A 246 18.10 -14.99 -1.78
C LYS A 246 18.47 -13.84 -2.69
N ASN A 247 19.66 -13.90 -3.28
CA ASN A 247 20.09 -12.91 -4.25
C ASN A 247 19.11 -12.89 -5.45
N PRO A 248 18.46 -11.74 -5.74
CA PRO A 248 17.51 -11.64 -6.84
C PRO A 248 18.16 -11.85 -8.23
N LEU A 249 19.47 -11.63 -8.35
CA LEU A 249 20.21 -11.84 -9.61
C LEU A 249 20.35 -13.31 -9.99
N ASP A 250 20.32 -14.21 -9.00
CA ASP A 250 20.44 -15.66 -9.22
C ASP A 250 19.09 -16.31 -9.57
N GLU A 251 18.02 -15.51 -9.69
CA GLU A 251 16.67 -15.99 -9.93
C GLU A 251 16.24 -15.73 -11.37
N ASN A 252 15.77 -16.77 -12.05
CA ASN A 252 15.12 -16.65 -13.37
C ASN A 252 13.76 -15.97 -13.25
N ILE A 253 13.77 -14.65 -13.14
CA ILE A 253 12.57 -13.81 -12.99
C ILE A 253 12.15 -13.31 -14.37
N LYS A 254 10.92 -13.62 -14.78
CA LYS A 254 10.32 -12.98 -15.97
C LYS A 254 9.42 -11.84 -15.51
N LEU A 255 9.42 -10.71 -16.23
CA LEU A 255 8.57 -9.56 -15.90
C LEU A 255 7.08 -9.95 -15.76
N LYS A 256 6.64 -10.91 -16.58
CA LYS A 256 5.28 -11.48 -16.54
C LYS A 256 4.92 -12.16 -15.22
N ASP A 257 5.89 -12.50 -14.37
CA ASP A 257 5.69 -13.17 -13.07
C ASP A 257 5.31 -12.21 -11.95
N TYR A 258 5.54 -10.91 -12.16
CA TYR A 258 5.10 -9.84 -11.26
C TYR A 258 3.68 -9.37 -11.53
N PHE A 259 3.17 -9.60 -12.74
CA PHE A 259 1.82 -9.23 -13.12
C PHE A 259 0.79 -10.26 -12.65
N TYR A 260 -0.42 -9.76 -12.46
CA TYR A 260 -1.58 -10.54 -12.07
C TYR A 260 -1.82 -11.74 -13.00
N LYS A 261 -2.09 -12.92 -12.43
CA LYS A 261 -2.23 -14.19 -13.16
C LYS A 261 -3.68 -14.63 -13.25
N ASN A 262 -4.20 -14.85 -14.46
CA ASN A 262 -5.60 -15.25 -14.69
C ASN A 262 -6.01 -16.55 -13.99
N GLU A 263 -5.05 -17.45 -13.73
CA GLU A 263 -5.29 -18.75 -13.10
C GLU A 263 -5.34 -18.74 -11.57
N SER A 264 -5.00 -17.60 -10.96
CA SER A 264 -5.12 -17.42 -9.50
C SER A 264 -6.59 -17.43 -9.07
N PHE A 265 -6.83 -17.82 -7.80
CA PHE A 265 -8.15 -17.88 -7.15
C PHE A 265 -9.15 -18.92 -7.71
N LYS A 266 -8.67 -19.93 -8.45
CA LYS A 266 -9.51 -21.02 -8.98
C LYS A 266 -9.88 -22.08 -7.92
N HIS A 267 -9.14 -22.18 -6.82
CA HIS A 267 -9.30 -23.27 -5.86
C HIS A 267 -10.62 -23.15 -5.07
N LYS A 268 -11.39 -24.25 -4.97
CA LYS A 268 -12.75 -24.26 -4.38
C LYS A 268 -12.81 -23.65 -2.96
N LYS A 269 -11.85 -24.00 -2.09
CA LYS A 269 -11.78 -23.49 -0.70
C LYS A 269 -11.59 -21.97 -0.56
N ILE A 270 -11.12 -21.28 -1.60
CA ILE A 270 -10.83 -19.83 -1.55
C ILE A 270 -11.73 -19.02 -2.47
N LYS A 271 -12.43 -19.66 -3.42
CA LYS A 271 -13.27 -18.98 -4.41
C LYS A 271 -14.29 -18.04 -3.77
N ASP A 272 -14.88 -18.44 -2.65
CA ASP A 272 -15.93 -17.67 -1.99
C ASP A 272 -15.41 -16.45 -1.18
N LEU A 273 -14.10 -16.39 -0.92
CA LEU A 273 -13.45 -15.26 -0.23
C LEU A 273 -13.26 -14.05 -1.15
N PHE A 274 -13.23 -14.27 -2.46
CA PHE A 274 -12.89 -13.25 -3.44
C PHE A 274 -14.04 -13.01 -4.41
N ARG A 275 -14.31 -11.73 -4.69
CA ARG A 275 -15.23 -11.32 -5.76
C ARG A 275 -14.41 -10.79 -6.93
N SER A 276 -14.51 -11.44 -8.09
CA SER A 276 -13.86 -10.95 -9.31
C SER A 276 -14.76 -9.92 -9.98
N ILE A 277 -14.22 -8.74 -10.30
CA ILE A 277 -14.90 -7.69 -11.09
C ILE A 277 -14.19 -7.42 -12.43
N ARG A 278 -13.33 -8.36 -12.84
CA ARG A 278 -12.38 -8.21 -13.95
C ARG A 278 -13.02 -7.81 -15.28
N ASP A 279 -14.21 -8.30 -15.57
CA ASP A 279 -14.91 -8.04 -16.83
C ASP A 279 -15.34 -6.56 -16.94
N TYR A 280 -15.46 -5.86 -15.81
CA TYR A 280 -15.87 -4.46 -15.72
C TYR A 280 -14.71 -3.53 -15.34
N ASP A 281 -13.46 -4.02 -15.24
CA ASP A 281 -12.33 -3.23 -14.72
C ASP A 281 -12.17 -1.87 -15.45
N TYR A 282 -12.24 -1.85 -16.79
CA TYR A 282 -12.10 -0.61 -17.56
C TYR A 282 -13.28 0.35 -17.40
N ILE A 283 -14.50 -0.18 -17.28
CA ILE A 283 -15.70 0.63 -17.06
C ILE A 283 -15.67 1.22 -15.65
N ILE A 284 -15.33 0.41 -14.64
CA ILE A 284 -15.18 0.85 -13.26
C ILE A 284 -14.08 1.91 -13.17
N LEU A 285 -12.95 1.74 -13.87
CA LEU A 285 -11.90 2.77 -13.91
C LEU A 285 -12.44 4.09 -14.44
N PHE A 286 -13.14 4.06 -15.58
CA PHE A 286 -13.68 5.26 -16.21
C PHE A 286 -14.67 5.99 -15.29
N VAL A 287 -15.64 5.28 -14.71
CA VAL A 287 -16.61 5.85 -13.75
C VAL A 287 -15.90 6.36 -12.49
N THR A 288 -14.90 5.62 -11.99
CA THR A 288 -14.11 6.03 -10.82
C THR A 288 -13.42 7.36 -11.09
N LEU A 289 -12.77 7.50 -12.24
CA LEU A 289 -12.08 8.74 -12.61
C LEU A 289 -13.06 9.91 -12.73
N ILE A 290 -14.19 9.72 -13.40
CA ILE A 290 -15.22 10.78 -13.54
C ILE A 290 -15.68 11.25 -12.16
N PHE A 291 -16.15 10.34 -11.31
CA PHE A 291 -16.64 10.73 -9.99
C PHE A 291 -15.55 11.36 -9.12
N SER A 292 -14.34 10.81 -9.15
CA SER A 292 -13.22 11.35 -8.37
C SER A 292 -12.86 12.76 -8.83
N PHE A 293 -12.74 13.02 -10.13
CA PHE A 293 -12.44 14.37 -10.61
C PHE A 293 -13.58 15.36 -10.36
N CYS A 294 -14.84 14.93 -10.47
CA CYS A 294 -15.97 15.77 -10.12
C CYS A 294 -15.95 16.16 -8.64
N ILE A 295 -15.73 15.19 -7.73
CA ILE A 295 -15.69 15.45 -6.28
C ILE A 295 -14.48 16.31 -5.90
N ASP A 296 -13.31 16.00 -6.45
CA ASP A 296 -12.05 16.72 -6.20
C ASP A 296 -12.16 18.18 -6.65
N GLY A 297 -12.68 18.42 -7.86
CA GLY A 297 -12.85 19.77 -8.42
C GLY A 297 -13.98 20.58 -7.76
N LEU A 298 -15.10 19.95 -7.37
CA LEU A 298 -16.23 20.65 -6.78
C LEU A 298 -15.98 21.09 -5.33
N TYR A 299 -15.26 20.27 -4.56
CA TYR A 299 -15.13 20.45 -3.12
C TYR A 299 -13.70 20.71 -2.65
N GLY A 300 -12.70 20.63 -3.53
CA GLY A 300 -11.28 20.75 -3.15
C GLY A 300 -10.88 19.76 -2.07
N MET A 301 -11.54 18.60 -2.00
CA MET A 301 -11.23 17.58 -0.99
C MET A 301 -9.86 16.97 -1.27
N GLY A 302 -9.19 16.45 -0.24
CA GLY A 302 -7.93 15.74 -0.45
C GLY A 302 -8.10 14.57 -1.44
N HIS A 303 -7.15 14.44 -2.37
CA HIS A 303 -7.22 13.48 -3.49
C HIS A 303 -7.54 12.04 -3.05
N PHE A 304 -7.02 11.61 -1.90
CA PHE A 304 -7.30 10.26 -1.36
C PHE A 304 -8.78 10.05 -1.04
N LEU A 305 -9.39 10.99 -0.32
CA LEU A 305 -10.80 10.94 0.03
C LEU A 305 -11.68 10.91 -1.22
N SER A 306 -11.39 11.77 -2.20
CA SER A 306 -12.15 11.83 -3.44
C SER A 306 -12.08 10.51 -4.22
N PHE A 307 -10.88 9.96 -4.39
CA PHE A 307 -10.68 8.69 -5.08
C PHE A 307 -11.24 7.49 -4.31
N GLY A 308 -11.23 7.52 -2.98
CA GLY A 308 -11.89 6.56 -2.13
C GLY A 308 -13.40 6.52 -2.37
N ILE A 309 -14.06 7.68 -2.32
CA ILE A 309 -15.50 7.82 -2.60
C ILE A 309 -15.82 7.39 -4.02
N GLY A 310 -15.09 7.91 -5.01
CA GLY A 310 -15.31 7.60 -6.43
C GLY A 310 -15.21 6.11 -6.72
N LEU A 311 -14.23 5.42 -6.11
CA LEU A 311 -14.04 3.98 -6.27
C LEU A 311 -15.16 3.18 -5.60
N ILE A 312 -15.56 3.54 -4.38
CA ILE A 312 -16.67 2.89 -3.67
C ILE A 312 -17.96 3.03 -4.48
N SER A 313 -18.30 4.26 -4.91
CA SER A 313 -19.49 4.55 -5.72
C SER A 313 -19.51 3.76 -7.02
N SER A 314 -18.38 3.71 -7.73
CA SER A 314 -18.25 2.95 -8.97
C SER A 314 -18.47 1.46 -8.73
N ILE A 315 -17.88 0.92 -7.67
CA ILE A 315 -18.04 -0.50 -7.35
C ILE A 315 -19.50 -0.81 -6.99
N ILE A 316 -20.18 0.03 -6.21
CA ILE A 316 -21.59 -0.17 -5.85
C ILE A 316 -22.50 -0.22 -7.10
N ILE A 317 -22.23 0.60 -8.12
CA ILE A 317 -23.02 0.62 -9.37
C ILE A 317 -22.88 -0.68 -10.16
N PHE A 318 -21.70 -1.30 -10.14
CA PHE A 318 -21.42 -2.55 -10.86
C PHE A 318 -21.44 -3.79 -9.94
N GLN A 319 -21.95 -3.65 -8.71
CA GLN A 319 -22.11 -4.75 -7.74
C GLN A 319 -23.45 -5.46 -7.88
#